data_AF-A0A0T2QI07-F1
#
_entry.id   AF-A0A0T2QI07-F1
#
_cell.length_a   1.000
_cell.length_b   1.000
_cell.length_c   1.000
_cell.angle_alpha   90.00
_cell.angle_beta   90.00
_cell.angle_gamma   90.00
#
_symmetry.space_group_name_H-M   'P 1'
#
loop_
_entity.id
_entity.type
_entity.pdbx_description
1 polymer ?
#
loop_
_entity_poly.entity_id
_entity_poly.type
_entity_poly.pdbx_seq_one_letter_code
_entity_poly.pdbx_strand_id
1 'polypeptide(L)'
;MSFSFHHLTPGFSEAVLALSRTPLIKQVNETIWIFAAVETLHLLSLAVLGGAVFALNLRLLGVALQNASPREVERATRPWLWGGIVGTILTGIAMALATAGGLLGSAAFFVKMVALVAAILFSLAVSRLVRQEPTDRRGVATALAVAALALWAGSILLLASTSGIRAGALLVALAGFGLFAAFAQHYRRLYVIAVAVIVGGGLLFAELWPAARQDVAVAQTIYFAAVGGALLVALGVALAEARSRTEPAPGLHRLPAFASTLAWVSVAAAGRWIGFS
;
A
#
# COMPACT_ATOMS: atom_id res chain seq x y z
N MET A 1 -20.75 1.84 6.60
CA MET A 1 -21.08 0.55 5.96
C MET A 1 -19.88 -0.37 6.14
N SER A 2 -20.07 -1.60 6.64
CA SER A 2 -18.98 -2.57 6.80
C SER A 2 -18.87 -3.45 5.55
N PHE A 3 -17.82 -3.27 4.74
CA PHE A 3 -17.49 -4.17 3.64
C PHE A 3 -16.76 -5.39 4.18
N SER A 4 -17.26 -6.60 3.94
CA SER A 4 -16.62 -7.85 4.35
C SER A 4 -16.87 -8.97 3.35
N PHE A 5 -16.05 -10.03 3.40
CA PHE A 5 -16.25 -11.22 2.56
C PHE A 5 -17.57 -11.91 2.87
N HIS A 6 -18.03 -11.85 4.11
CA HIS A 6 -19.31 -12.44 4.52
C HIS A 6 -20.51 -11.84 3.76
N HIS A 7 -20.49 -10.53 3.50
CA HIS A 7 -21.59 -9.88 2.77
C HIS A 7 -21.51 -10.08 1.25
N LEU A 8 -20.30 -10.18 0.70
CA LEU A 8 -20.08 -10.22 -0.75
C LEU A 8 -20.06 -11.65 -1.31
N THR A 9 -19.56 -12.63 -0.54
CA THR A 9 -19.39 -14.02 -0.95
C THR A 9 -19.70 -15.01 0.19
N PRO A 10 -20.99 -15.20 0.54
CA PRO A 10 -21.39 -16.06 1.67
C PRO A 10 -20.86 -17.50 1.56
N GLY A 11 -20.98 -18.14 0.39
CA GLY A 11 -20.51 -19.51 0.18
C GLY A 11 -18.99 -19.68 0.28
N PHE A 12 -18.21 -18.65 -0.03
CA PHE A 12 -16.76 -18.68 0.21
C PHE A 12 -16.45 -18.66 1.71
N SER A 13 -17.18 -17.83 2.47
CA SER A 13 -16.99 -17.73 3.92
C SER A 13 -17.30 -19.06 4.62
N GLU A 14 -18.37 -19.74 4.22
CA GLU A 14 -18.72 -21.07 4.75
C GLU A 14 -17.65 -22.12 4.45
N ALA A 15 -17.13 -22.17 3.22
CA ALA A 15 -16.07 -23.10 2.85
C ALA A 15 -14.79 -22.88 3.65
N VAL A 16 -14.39 -21.61 3.86
CA VAL A 16 -13.23 -21.25 4.68
C VAL A 16 -13.42 -21.64 6.14
N LEU A 17 -14.62 -21.41 6.70
CA LEU A 17 -14.96 -21.81 8.07
C LEU A 17 -15.03 -23.34 8.25
N ALA A 18 -15.45 -24.07 7.22
CA ALA A 18 -15.41 -25.53 7.25
C ALA A 18 -13.95 -26.03 7.29
N LEU A 19 -13.07 -25.44 6.48
CA LEU A 19 -11.65 -25.79 6.44
C LEU A 19 -10.92 -25.42 7.74
N SER A 20 -11.28 -24.29 8.36
CA SER A 20 -10.66 -23.85 9.62
C SER A 20 -10.93 -24.78 10.80
N ARG A 21 -11.99 -25.60 10.74
CA ARG A 21 -12.37 -26.57 11.78
C ARG A 21 -11.61 -27.90 11.69
N THR A 22 -10.81 -28.11 10.64
CA THR A 22 -10.03 -29.34 10.48
C THR A 22 -8.96 -29.45 11.58
N PRO A 23 -8.63 -30.68 12.06
CA PRO A 23 -7.69 -30.86 13.17
C PRO A 23 -6.32 -30.23 12.94
N LEU A 24 -5.83 -30.29 11.70
CA LEU A 24 -4.55 -29.69 11.30
C LEU A 24 -4.54 -28.17 11.49
N ILE A 25 -5.58 -27.47 11.03
CA ILE A 25 -5.66 -26.01 11.14
C ILE A 25 -5.90 -25.59 12.59
N LYS A 26 -6.69 -26.37 13.34
CA LYS A 26 -6.91 -26.14 14.77
C LYS A 26 -5.60 -26.23 15.57
N GLN A 27 -4.74 -27.20 15.26
CA GLN A 27 -3.40 -27.32 15.87
C GLN A 27 -2.51 -26.10 15.59
N VAL A 28 -2.55 -25.56 14.37
CA VAL A 28 -1.81 -24.33 14.02
C VAL A 28 -2.29 -23.16 14.86
N ASN A 29 -3.60 -23.02 15.10
CA ASN A 29 -4.17 -21.93 15.89
C ASN A 29 -3.92 -22.07 17.40
N GLU A 30 -4.03 -23.30 17.93
CA GLU A 30 -3.96 -23.55 19.39
C GLU A 30 -2.52 -23.69 19.91
N THR A 31 -1.54 -23.87 19.02
CA THR A 31 -0.14 -24.06 19.40
C THR A 31 0.67 -22.78 19.17
N ILE A 32 0.96 -22.06 20.25
CA ILE A 32 1.62 -20.74 20.23
C ILE A 32 2.88 -20.70 19.35
N TRP A 33 3.76 -21.71 19.46
CA TRP A 33 5.02 -21.71 18.71
C TRP A 33 4.82 -21.93 17.20
N ILE A 34 3.81 -22.72 16.79
CA ILE A 34 3.49 -22.96 15.37
C ILE A 34 2.94 -21.67 14.78
N PHE A 35 1.98 -21.04 15.47
CA PHE A 35 1.40 -19.78 15.01
C PHE A 35 2.46 -18.68 14.90
N ALA A 36 3.31 -18.53 15.92
CA ALA A 36 4.40 -17.55 15.93
C ALA A 36 5.42 -17.80 14.80
N ALA A 37 5.75 -19.07 14.50
CA ALA A 37 6.64 -19.42 13.40
C ALA A 37 6.02 -19.04 12.03
N VAL A 38 4.73 -19.32 11.84
CA VAL A 38 4.01 -18.95 10.60
C VAL A 38 3.95 -17.43 10.44
N GLU A 39 3.65 -16.69 11.51
CA GLU A 39 3.62 -15.21 11.50
C GLU A 39 5.00 -14.63 11.19
N THR A 40 6.06 -15.16 11.80
CA THR A 40 7.45 -14.74 11.54
C THR A 40 7.81 -14.97 10.07
N LEU A 41 7.49 -16.15 9.52
CA LEU A 41 7.75 -16.46 8.12
C LEU A 41 6.93 -15.56 7.18
N HIS A 42 5.71 -15.19 7.57
CA HIS A 42 4.88 -14.25 6.81
C HIS A 42 5.52 -12.86 6.74
N LEU A 43 5.95 -12.32 7.89
CA LEU A 43 6.61 -11.02 7.96
C LEU A 43 7.95 -11.01 7.22
N LEU A 44 8.74 -12.08 7.34
CA LEU A 44 9.98 -12.24 6.58
C LEU A 44 9.71 -12.28 5.08
N SER A 45 8.70 -13.03 4.64
CA SER A 45 8.31 -13.10 3.22
C SER A 45 7.87 -11.74 2.69
N LEU A 46 7.09 -10.98 3.49
CA LEU A 46 6.70 -9.60 3.16
C LEU A 46 7.90 -8.66 3.11
N ALA A 47 8.88 -8.81 3.99
CA ALA A 47 10.10 -8.00 3.98
C ALA A 47 10.95 -8.28 2.72
N VAL A 48 11.13 -9.55 2.35
CA VAL A 48 11.81 -9.97 1.12
C VAL A 48 11.07 -9.44 -0.11
N LEU A 49 9.76 -9.61 -0.14
CA LEU A 49 8.89 -9.13 -1.22
C LEU A 49 8.96 -7.61 -1.36
N GLY A 50 8.78 -6.90 -0.26
CA GLY A 50 8.89 -5.45 -0.19
C GLY A 50 10.27 -4.99 -0.67
N GLY A 51 11.35 -5.55 -0.14
CA GLY A 51 12.72 -5.22 -0.53
C GLY A 51 12.98 -5.36 -2.03
N ALA A 52 12.51 -6.46 -2.63
CA ALA A 52 12.63 -6.69 -4.07
C ALA A 52 11.87 -5.64 -4.89
N VAL A 53 10.64 -5.31 -4.48
CA VAL A 53 9.80 -4.31 -5.17
C VAL A 53 10.35 -2.89 -4.99
N PHE A 54 10.71 -2.50 -3.76
CA PHE A 54 11.26 -1.18 -3.47
C PHE A 54 12.60 -0.95 -4.16
N ALA A 55 13.48 -1.95 -4.22
CA ALA A 55 14.76 -1.83 -4.94
C ALA A 55 14.56 -1.50 -6.42
N LEU A 56 13.67 -2.21 -7.11
CA LEU A 56 13.33 -1.93 -8.51
C LEU A 56 12.61 -0.59 -8.65
N ASN A 57 11.62 -0.29 -7.81
CA ASN A 57 10.84 0.94 -7.92
C ASN A 57 11.70 2.17 -7.64
N LEU A 58 12.48 2.20 -6.56
CA LEU A 58 13.40 3.30 -6.26
C LEU A 58 14.44 3.49 -7.36
N ARG A 59 14.86 2.41 -8.02
CA ARG A 59 15.71 2.49 -9.20
C ARG A 59 15.03 3.17 -10.38
N LEU A 60 13.79 2.79 -10.69
CA LEU A 60 12.99 3.38 -11.76
C LEU A 60 12.69 4.87 -11.47
N LEU A 61 12.50 5.20 -10.20
CA LEU A 61 12.31 6.57 -9.74
C LEU A 61 13.59 7.41 -9.74
N GLY A 62 14.77 6.80 -9.91
CA GLY A 62 16.05 7.49 -9.92
C GLY A 62 16.53 7.91 -8.52
N VAL A 63 16.05 7.26 -7.46
CA VAL A 63 16.43 7.57 -6.07
C VAL A 63 17.61 6.70 -5.63
N ALA A 64 17.57 5.39 -5.93
CA ALA A 64 18.57 4.42 -5.50
C ALA A 64 19.09 3.58 -6.68
N LEU A 65 20.23 2.90 -6.48
CA LEU A 65 20.82 1.96 -7.44
C LEU A 65 21.11 2.56 -8.84
N GLN A 66 21.31 3.88 -8.93
CA GLN A 66 21.42 4.61 -10.20
C GLN A 66 22.58 4.12 -11.09
N ASN A 67 23.59 3.50 -10.48
CA ASN A 67 24.77 2.93 -11.16
C ASN A 67 24.50 1.63 -11.93
N ALA A 68 23.40 0.94 -11.66
CA ALA A 68 22.98 -0.26 -12.39
C ALA A 68 21.83 0.09 -13.35
N SER A 69 21.67 -0.60 -14.47
CA SER A 69 20.50 -0.42 -15.34
C SER A 69 19.22 -0.99 -14.69
N PRO A 70 18.02 -0.48 -15.04
CA PRO A 70 16.77 -1.05 -14.53
C PRO A 70 16.60 -2.54 -14.80
N ARG A 71 17.09 -3.05 -15.94
CA ARG A 71 17.04 -4.48 -16.30
C ARG A 71 17.94 -5.32 -15.39
N GLU A 72 19.12 -4.83 -15.03
CA GLU A 72 20.01 -5.54 -14.09
C GLU A 72 19.38 -5.64 -12.70
N VAL A 73 18.79 -4.54 -12.21
CA VAL A 73 18.09 -4.54 -10.91
C VAL A 73 16.87 -5.47 -10.94
N GLU A 74 16.08 -5.47 -12.02
CA GLU A 74 14.95 -6.40 -12.17
C GLU A 74 15.43 -7.85 -12.14
N ARG A 75 16.47 -8.20 -12.91
CA ARG A 75 17.00 -9.57 -12.96
C ARG A 75 17.52 -10.04 -11.60
N ALA A 76 18.19 -9.16 -10.86
CA ALA A 76 18.73 -9.46 -9.53
C ALA A 76 17.62 -9.63 -8.48
N THR A 77 16.55 -8.81 -8.56
CA THR A 77 15.45 -8.82 -7.57
C THR A 77 14.36 -9.84 -7.88
N ARG A 78 14.27 -10.34 -9.12
CA ARG A 78 13.25 -11.30 -9.58
C ARG A 78 13.10 -12.59 -8.75
N PRO A 79 14.16 -13.34 -8.40
CA PRO A 79 13.98 -14.55 -7.57
C PRO A 79 13.41 -14.21 -6.19
N TRP A 80 13.83 -13.09 -5.60
CA TRP A 80 13.33 -12.60 -4.32
C TRP A 80 11.88 -12.12 -4.40
N LEU A 81 11.49 -11.48 -5.51
CA LEU A 81 10.09 -11.13 -5.80
C LEU A 81 9.20 -12.37 -5.78
N TRP A 82 9.58 -13.43 -6.49
CA TRP A 82 8.81 -14.68 -6.54
C TRP A 82 8.82 -15.43 -5.21
N GLY A 83 9.97 -15.56 -4.57
CA GLY A 83 10.09 -16.18 -3.25
C GLY A 83 9.22 -15.46 -2.21
N GLY A 84 9.25 -14.13 -2.22
CA GLY A 84 8.40 -13.29 -1.38
C GLY A 84 6.91 -13.47 -1.67
N ILE A 85 6.48 -13.45 -2.95
CA ILE A 85 5.07 -13.68 -3.32
C ILE A 85 4.58 -15.04 -2.83
N VAL A 86 5.32 -16.11 -3.13
CA VAL A 86 4.95 -17.48 -2.73
C VAL A 86 4.91 -17.60 -1.22
N GLY A 87 5.95 -17.11 -0.52
CA GLY A 87 6.03 -17.14 0.93
C GLY A 87 4.87 -16.39 1.58
N THR A 88 4.59 -15.16 1.17
CA THR A 88 3.49 -14.32 1.70
C THR A 88 2.12 -14.95 1.46
N ILE A 89 1.87 -15.52 0.29
CA ILE A 89 0.58 -16.16 -0.03
C ILE A 89 0.38 -17.42 0.82
N LEU A 90 1.36 -18.33 0.83
CA LEU A 90 1.23 -19.61 1.53
C LEU A 90 1.07 -19.40 3.05
N THR A 91 1.92 -18.58 3.64
CA THR A 91 1.83 -18.24 5.07
C THR A 91 0.57 -17.45 5.39
N GLY A 92 0.17 -16.52 4.52
CA GLY A 92 -1.05 -15.74 4.68
C GLY A 92 -2.32 -16.60 4.66
N ILE A 93 -2.38 -17.60 3.77
CA ILE A 93 -3.46 -18.60 3.74
C ILE A 93 -3.47 -19.40 5.04
N ALA A 94 -2.31 -19.89 5.50
CA ALA A 94 -2.22 -20.65 6.75
C ALA A 94 -2.74 -19.82 7.96
N MET A 95 -2.32 -18.55 8.08
CA MET A 95 -2.81 -17.65 9.13
C MET A 95 -4.32 -17.36 8.98
N ALA A 96 -4.78 -17.13 7.74
CA ALA A 96 -6.18 -16.81 7.47
C ALA A 96 -7.11 -17.97 7.83
N LEU A 97 -6.70 -19.21 7.56
CA LEU A 97 -7.44 -20.41 7.95
C LEU A 97 -7.42 -20.60 9.47
N ALA A 98 -6.27 -20.40 10.12
CA ALA A 98 -6.14 -20.52 11.57
C ALA A 98 -7.04 -19.53 12.34
N THR A 99 -7.28 -18.34 11.77
CA THR A 99 -8.02 -17.24 12.43
C THR A 99 -9.27 -16.80 11.65
N ALA A 100 -9.85 -17.70 10.84
CA ALA A 100 -10.91 -17.40 9.89
C ALA A 100 -12.14 -16.71 10.50
N GLY A 101 -12.53 -17.13 11.71
CA GLY A 101 -13.72 -16.59 12.41
C GLY A 101 -13.65 -15.09 12.68
N GLY A 102 -12.46 -14.54 12.95
CA GLY A 102 -12.26 -13.11 13.13
C GLY A 102 -12.01 -12.36 11.81
N LEU A 103 -11.36 -13.01 10.84
CA LEU A 103 -10.92 -12.33 9.61
C LEU A 103 -12.01 -12.15 8.56
N LEU A 104 -12.93 -13.11 8.41
CA LEU A 104 -13.93 -13.07 7.34
C LEU A 104 -14.94 -11.92 7.49
N GLY A 105 -15.17 -11.47 8.73
CA GLY A 105 -15.97 -10.29 9.04
C GLY A 105 -15.18 -8.96 9.00
N SER A 106 -13.85 -9.02 8.99
CA SER A 106 -12.99 -7.82 9.07
C SER A 106 -12.94 -7.06 7.75
N ALA A 107 -13.36 -5.80 7.79
CA ALA A 107 -13.21 -4.88 6.67
C ALA A 107 -11.73 -4.61 6.35
N ALA A 108 -10.88 -4.51 7.39
CA ALA A 108 -9.45 -4.27 7.21
C ALA A 108 -8.78 -5.47 6.49
N PHE A 109 -9.20 -6.69 6.80
CA PHE A 109 -8.75 -7.89 6.09
C PHE A 109 -9.17 -7.86 4.62
N PHE A 110 -10.43 -7.51 4.32
CA PHE A 110 -10.90 -7.35 2.95
C PHE A 110 -10.07 -6.33 2.16
N VAL A 111 -9.84 -5.14 2.74
CA VAL A 111 -9.00 -4.10 2.14
C VAL A 111 -7.58 -4.64 1.87
N LYS A 112 -6.99 -5.34 2.85
CA LYS A 112 -5.65 -5.93 2.72
C LYS A 112 -5.61 -6.91 1.55
N MET A 113 -6.62 -7.75 1.35
CA MET A 113 -6.63 -8.73 0.27
C MET A 113 -6.72 -8.06 -1.11
N VAL A 114 -7.62 -7.08 -1.28
CA VAL A 114 -7.73 -6.31 -2.54
C VAL A 114 -6.44 -5.56 -2.83
N ALA A 115 -5.88 -4.87 -1.82
CA ALA A 115 -4.63 -4.14 -1.94
C ALA A 115 -3.44 -5.07 -2.25
N LEU A 116 -3.40 -6.28 -1.67
CA LEU A 116 -2.33 -7.26 -1.88
C LEU A 116 -2.34 -7.77 -3.32
N VAL A 117 -3.51 -8.15 -3.83
CA VAL A 117 -3.66 -8.59 -5.22
C VAL A 117 -3.23 -7.47 -6.16
N ALA A 118 -3.73 -6.25 -5.94
CA ALA A 118 -3.33 -5.07 -6.71
C ALA A 118 -1.81 -4.84 -6.67
N ALA A 119 -1.20 -4.85 -5.48
CA ALA A 119 0.23 -4.60 -5.30
C ALA A 119 1.09 -5.65 -6.03
N ILE A 120 0.72 -6.94 -5.95
CA ILE A 120 1.39 -8.01 -6.68
C ILE A 120 1.26 -7.80 -8.19
N LEU A 121 0.05 -7.55 -8.69
CA LEU A 121 -0.19 -7.33 -10.12
C LEU A 121 0.60 -6.13 -10.66
N PHE A 122 0.62 -5.01 -9.93
CA PHE A 122 1.42 -3.84 -10.33
C PHE A 122 2.91 -4.14 -10.30
N SER A 123 3.41 -4.87 -9.30
CA SER A 123 4.83 -5.23 -9.22
C SER A 123 5.23 -6.10 -10.40
N LEU A 124 4.42 -7.10 -10.75
CA LEU A 124 4.63 -7.94 -11.91
C LEU A 124 4.54 -7.15 -13.22
N ALA A 125 3.61 -6.20 -13.32
CA ALA A 125 3.46 -5.34 -14.48
C ALA A 125 4.68 -4.41 -14.66
N VAL A 126 5.20 -3.82 -13.58
CA VAL A 126 6.45 -3.04 -13.57
C VAL A 126 7.62 -3.90 -14.05
N SER A 127 7.82 -5.09 -13.46
CA SER A 127 8.88 -6.00 -13.90
C SER A 127 8.72 -6.41 -15.38
N ARG A 128 7.49 -6.62 -15.85
CA ARG A 128 7.22 -6.88 -17.28
C ARG A 128 7.60 -5.69 -18.15
N LEU A 129 7.21 -4.47 -17.79
CA LEU A 129 7.52 -3.26 -18.56
C LEU A 129 9.03 -3.03 -18.70
N VAL A 130 9.81 -3.34 -17.67
CA VAL A 130 11.29 -3.21 -17.69
C VAL A 130 11.96 -4.21 -18.64
N ARG A 131 11.39 -5.41 -18.78
CA ARG A 131 11.95 -6.49 -19.62
C ARG A 131 11.77 -6.31 -21.12
N GLN A 132 11.00 -5.32 -21.54
CA GLN A 132 10.28 -5.36 -22.81
C GLN A 132 10.65 -4.04 -23.58
N GLU A 133 10.78 -4.01 -24.91
CA GLU A 133 11.32 -2.84 -25.68
C GLU A 133 10.41 -1.58 -25.72
N PRO A 134 10.93 -0.33 -25.80
CA PRO A 134 10.20 0.93 -25.53
C PRO A 134 9.03 1.31 -26.45
N THR A 135 8.94 0.77 -27.67
CA THR A 135 8.24 1.40 -28.79
C THR A 135 6.70 1.35 -28.75
N ASP A 136 6.07 0.58 -27.84
CA ASP A 136 4.64 0.24 -27.96
C ASP A 136 3.79 0.34 -26.67
N ARG A 137 4.26 1.05 -25.62
CA ARG A 137 3.69 0.81 -24.26
C ARG A 137 3.05 1.96 -23.53
N ARG A 138 3.04 3.17 -24.11
CA ARG A 138 2.52 4.38 -23.44
C ARG A 138 1.12 4.18 -22.85
N GLY A 139 0.20 3.58 -23.62
CA GLY A 139 -1.15 3.30 -23.16
C GLY A 139 -1.22 2.34 -21.96
N VAL A 140 -0.47 1.23 -22.01
CA VAL A 140 -0.49 0.20 -20.96
C VAL A 140 0.05 0.73 -19.63
N ALA A 141 1.17 1.47 -19.67
CA ALA A 141 1.73 2.04 -18.45
C ALA A 141 0.83 3.12 -17.84
N THR A 142 0.20 3.96 -18.66
CA THR A 142 -0.78 4.94 -18.19
C THR A 142 -2.00 4.26 -17.57
N ALA A 143 -2.55 3.22 -18.22
CA ALA A 143 -3.67 2.46 -17.69
C ALA A 143 -3.34 1.81 -16.33
N LEU A 144 -2.15 1.22 -16.19
CA LEU A 144 -1.68 0.64 -14.93
C LEU A 144 -1.52 1.71 -13.84
N ALA A 145 -0.96 2.87 -14.17
CA ALA A 145 -0.82 3.97 -13.24
C ALA A 145 -2.18 4.50 -12.77
N VAL A 146 -3.13 4.69 -13.69
CA VAL A 146 -4.50 5.12 -13.38
C VAL A 146 -5.20 4.10 -12.49
N ALA A 147 -5.15 2.81 -12.85
CA ALA A 147 -5.74 1.74 -12.05
C ALA A 147 -5.17 1.71 -10.63
N ALA A 148 -3.86 1.88 -10.47
CA ALA A 148 -3.22 1.88 -9.16
C ALA A 148 -3.57 3.10 -8.32
N LEU A 149 -3.59 4.29 -8.93
CA LEU A 149 -3.99 5.51 -8.24
C LEU A 149 -5.47 5.44 -7.82
N ALA A 150 -6.33 4.86 -8.67
CA ALA A 150 -7.72 4.62 -8.32
C ALA A 150 -7.86 3.62 -7.16
N LEU A 151 -7.09 2.53 -7.17
CA LEU A 151 -7.07 1.55 -6.08
C LEU A 151 -6.52 2.14 -4.77
N TRP A 152 -5.52 3.00 -4.85
CA TRP A 152 -4.97 3.71 -3.69
C TRP A 152 -5.96 4.76 -3.15
N ALA A 153 -6.59 5.56 -4.00
CA ALA A 153 -7.64 6.48 -3.59
C ALA A 153 -8.84 5.72 -2.97
N GLY A 154 -9.22 4.59 -3.57
CA GLY A 154 -10.24 3.69 -3.05
C GLY A 154 -9.88 3.13 -1.68
N SER A 155 -8.63 2.75 -1.43
CA SER A 155 -8.20 2.26 -0.11
C SER A 155 -8.27 3.35 0.96
N ILE A 156 -7.86 4.58 0.64
CA ILE A 156 -7.99 5.73 1.55
C ILE A 156 -9.46 6.01 1.85
N LEU A 157 -10.32 6.06 0.84
CA LEU A 157 -11.76 6.29 1.02
C LEU A 157 -12.41 5.20 1.86
N LEU A 158 -12.05 3.94 1.62
CA LEU A 158 -12.57 2.80 2.37
C LEU A 158 -12.12 2.83 3.84
N LEU A 159 -10.84 3.12 4.10
CA LEU A 159 -10.32 3.30 5.46
C LEU A 159 -10.97 4.50 6.17
N ALA A 160 -11.12 5.62 5.47
CA ALA A 160 -11.72 6.85 6.01
C ALA A 160 -13.23 6.70 6.30
N SER A 161 -13.93 5.81 5.58
CA SER A 161 -15.36 5.56 5.77
C SER A 161 -15.68 4.42 6.76
N THR A 162 -14.67 3.68 7.23
CA THR A 162 -14.85 2.52 8.11
C THR A 162 -14.51 2.87 9.56
N SER A 163 -15.51 2.83 10.44
CA SER A 163 -15.37 3.02 11.89
C SER A 163 -14.38 2.01 12.49
N GLY A 164 -13.49 2.46 13.38
CA GLY A 164 -12.41 1.64 13.98
C GLY A 164 -11.08 1.71 13.23
N ILE A 165 -11.10 1.96 11.91
CA ILE A 165 -9.88 1.95 11.08
C ILE A 165 -9.58 3.27 10.35
N ARG A 166 -10.32 4.35 10.68
CA ARG A 166 -10.14 5.71 10.13
C ARG A 166 -8.72 6.25 10.24
N ALA A 167 -8.03 5.98 11.34
CA ALA A 167 -6.63 6.38 11.52
C ALA A 167 -5.68 5.71 10.52
N GLY A 168 -6.04 4.55 9.97
CA GLY A 168 -5.26 3.88 8.92
C GLY A 168 -5.19 4.70 7.63
N ALA A 169 -6.24 5.47 7.30
CA ALA A 169 -6.25 6.35 6.13
C ALA A 169 -5.16 7.44 6.20
N LEU A 170 -4.89 7.97 7.40
CA LEU A 170 -3.86 8.99 7.62
C LEU A 170 -2.45 8.43 7.35
N LEU A 171 -2.14 7.22 7.84
CA LEU A 171 -0.83 6.59 7.60
C LEU A 171 -0.62 6.23 6.13
N VAL A 172 -1.65 5.70 5.46
CA VAL A 172 -1.60 5.41 4.02
C VAL A 172 -1.37 6.68 3.22
N ALA A 173 -2.04 7.79 3.59
CA ALA A 173 -1.84 9.08 2.96
C ALA A 173 -0.44 9.66 3.21
N LEU A 174 0.05 9.61 4.45
CA LEU A 174 1.38 10.10 4.85
C LEU A 174 2.51 9.38 4.11
N ALA A 175 2.44 8.06 4.04
CA ALA A 175 3.41 7.28 3.29
C ALA A 175 3.32 7.57 1.78
N GLY A 176 2.12 7.84 1.26
CA GLY A 176 1.95 8.34 -0.11
C GLY A 176 2.60 9.70 -0.35
N PHE A 177 2.49 10.63 0.60
CA PHE A 177 3.17 11.93 0.50
C PHE A 177 4.69 11.81 0.54
N GLY A 178 5.23 10.98 1.43
CA GLY A 178 6.67 10.73 1.51
C GLY A 178 7.21 10.19 0.19
N LEU A 179 6.45 9.32 -0.47
CA LEU A 179 6.81 8.79 -1.78
C LEU A 179 6.66 9.84 -2.90
N PHE A 180 5.65 10.72 -2.83
CA PHE A 180 5.48 11.82 -3.78
C PHE A 180 6.65 12.82 -3.73
N ALA A 181 7.31 12.97 -2.57
CA ALA A 181 8.55 13.74 -2.46
C ALA A 181 9.66 13.20 -3.37
N ALA A 182 9.67 11.89 -3.65
CA ALA A 182 10.60 11.27 -4.58
C ALA A 182 10.27 11.60 -6.05
N PHE A 183 9.06 12.07 -6.35
CA PHE A 183 8.65 12.53 -7.69
C PHE A 183 8.95 13.99 -7.96
N ALA A 184 8.85 14.83 -6.92
CA ALA A 184 9.05 16.26 -6.99
C ALA A 184 10.54 16.63 -7.13
N GLN A 185 11.30 16.05 -8.06
CA GLN A 185 12.76 16.19 -8.12
C GLN A 185 13.21 17.66 -8.14
N HIS A 186 12.51 18.53 -8.88
CA HIS A 186 12.83 19.96 -8.96
C HIS A 186 12.30 20.75 -7.74
N TYR A 187 11.09 20.44 -7.27
CA TYR A 187 10.42 21.16 -6.18
C TYR A 187 10.48 20.44 -4.81
N ARG A 188 11.36 19.45 -4.63
CA ARG A 188 11.33 18.48 -3.52
C ARG A 188 11.34 19.15 -2.15
N ARG A 189 12.21 20.13 -1.97
CA ARG A 189 12.39 20.83 -0.69
C ARG A 189 11.12 21.59 -0.30
N LEU A 190 10.56 22.37 -1.24
CA LEU A 190 9.33 23.12 -1.02
C LEU A 190 8.14 22.19 -0.75
N TYR A 191 8.04 21.10 -1.50
CA TYR A 191 7.02 20.07 -1.29
C TYR A 191 7.10 19.46 0.12
N VAL A 192 8.29 19.00 0.55
CA VAL A 192 8.47 18.38 1.86
C VAL A 192 8.13 19.35 2.99
N ILE A 193 8.58 20.61 2.88
CA ILE A 193 8.27 21.66 3.87
C ILE A 193 6.76 21.90 3.93
N ALA A 194 6.09 22.08 2.79
CA ALA A 194 4.66 22.34 2.73
C ALA A 194 3.84 21.19 3.33
N VAL A 195 4.16 19.94 2.99
CA VAL A 195 3.49 18.77 3.59
C VAL A 195 3.76 18.66 5.09
N ALA A 196 5.01 18.86 5.53
CA ALA A 196 5.35 18.82 6.95
C ALA A 196 4.60 19.90 7.75
N VAL A 197 4.47 21.11 7.21
CA VAL A 197 3.72 22.21 7.83
C VAL A 197 2.23 21.91 7.86
N ILE A 198 1.65 21.40 6.77
CA ILE A 198 0.20 21.13 6.70
C ILE A 198 -0.17 19.97 7.62
N VAL A 199 0.55 18.84 7.52
CA VAL A 199 0.25 17.65 8.33
C VAL A 199 0.67 17.87 9.78
N GLY A 200 1.88 18.35 10.03
CA GLY A 200 2.35 18.66 11.38
C GLY A 200 1.52 19.74 12.06
N GLY A 201 1.13 20.78 11.32
CA GLY A 201 0.21 21.80 11.80
C GLY A 201 -1.17 21.25 12.12
N GLY A 202 -1.73 20.38 11.28
CA GLY A 202 -3.00 19.69 11.56
C GLY A 202 -2.92 18.78 12.79
N LEU A 203 -1.81 18.05 12.96
CA LEU A 203 -1.54 17.22 14.13
C LEU A 203 -1.46 18.07 15.41
N LEU A 204 -0.66 19.14 15.39
CA LEU A 204 -0.52 20.06 16.53
C LEU A 204 -1.83 20.78 16.84
N PHE A 205 -2.58 21.20 15.82
CA PHE A 205 -3.84 21.89 16.01
C PHE A 205 -4.87 20.99 16.70
N ALA A 206 -4.94 19.71 16.33
CA ALA A 206 -5.84 18.77 17.00
C ALA A 206 -5.49 18.54 18.49
N GLU A 207 -4.20 18.57 18.84
CA GLU A 207 -3.75 18.44 20.23
C GLU A 207 -3.97 19.72 21.04
N LEU A 208 -3.77 20.89 20.44
CA LEU A 208 -3.86 22.17 21.14
C LEU A 208 -5.31 22.64 21.28
N TRP A 209 -6.19 22.29 20.33
CA TRP A 209 -7.56 22.78 20.29
C TRP A 209 -8.48 22.00 21.25
N PRO A 210 -9.10 22.64 22.26
CA PRO A 210 -9.92 21.95 23.27
C PRO A 210 -11.06 21.11 22.68
N ALA A 211 -11.75 21.62 21.65
CA ALA A 211 -12.85 20.87 21.04
C ALA A 211 -12.37 19.60 20.31
N ALA A 212 -11.17 19.61 19.75
CA ALA A 212 -10.59 18.44 19.09
C ALA A 212 -10.15 17.37 20.11
N ARG A 213 -9.64 17.79 21.27
CA ARG A 213 -9.31 16.86 22.36
C ARG A 213 -10.52 16.20 22.98
N GLN A 214 -11.66 16.89 23.02
CA GLN A 214 -12.89 16.39 23.64
C GLN A 214 -13.79 15.63 22.66
N ASP A 215 -13.68 15.92 21.36
CA ASP A 215 -14.48 15.29 20.32
C ASP A 215 -13.59 14.66 19.23
N VAL A 216 -13.60 13.34 19.20
CA VAL A 216 -12.87 12.52 18.23
C VAL A 216 -13.29 12.84 16.79
N ALA A 217 -14.56 13.21 16.54
CA ALA A 217 -15.01 13.58 15.21
C ALA A 217 -14.33 14.88 14.75
N VAL A 218 -14.21 15.88 15.64
CA VAL A 218 -13.54 17.15 15.36
C VAL A 218 -12.05 16.93 15.07
N ALA A 219 -11.35 16.13 15.89
CA ALA A 219 -9.95 15.77 15.64
C ALA A 219 -9.77 15.08 14.28
N GLN A 220 -10.64 14.13 13.94
CA GLN A 220 -10.59 13.44 12.65
C GLN A 220 -10.83 14.37 11.47
N THR A 221 -11.78 15.31 11.57
CA THR A 221 -12.00 16.31 10.52
C THR A 221 -10.75 17.15 10.28
N ILE A 222 -10.07 17.58 11.35
CA ILE A 222 -8.80 18.33 11.24
C ILE A 222 -7.74 17.50 10.52
N TYR A 223 -7.57 16.22 10.90
CA TYR A 223 -6.60 15.33 10.26
C TYR A 223 -6.89 15.11 8.79
N PHE A 224 -8.15 14.85 8.42
CA PHE A 224 -8.52 14.66 7.01
C PHE A 224 -8.40 15.95 6.20
N ALA A 225 -8.69 17.11 6.78
CA ALA A 225 -8.47 18.40 6.14
C ALA A 225 -6.98 18.65 5.86
N ALA A 226 -6.11 18.32 6.83
CA ALA A 226 -4.65 18.41 6.64
C ALA A 226 -4.15 17.46 5.53
N VAL A 227 -4.64 16.22 5.50
CA VAL A 227 -4.35 15.29 4.40
C VAL A 227 -4.85 15.84 3.06
N GLY A 228 -6.09 16.35 3.00
CA GLY A 228 -6.65 16.97 1.80
C GLY A 228 -5.79 18.13 1.28
N GLY A 229 -5.36 19.02 2.17
CA GLY A 229 -4.45 20.12 1.84
C GLY A 229 -3.11 19.63 1.30
N ALA A 230 -2.51 18.61 1.92
CA ALA A 230 -1.26 18.02 1.45
C ALA A 230 -1.41 17.33 0.07
N LEU A 231 -2.57 16.72 -0.23
CA LEU A 231 -2.87 16.19 -1.57
C LEU A 231 -2.94 17.29 -2.63
N LEU A 232 -3.54 18.44 -2.31
CA LEU A 232 -3.58 19.58 -3.23
C LEU A 232 -2.19 20.14 -3.51
N VAL A 233 -1.32 20.21 -2.49
CA VAL A 233 0.09 20.56 -2.67
C VAL A 233 0.81 19.54 -3.55
N ALA A 234 0.63 18.25 -3.29
CA ALA A 234 1.21 17.18 -4.11
C ALA A 234 0.78 17.30 -5.57
N LEU A 235 -0.52 17.51 -5.83
CA LEU A 235 -1.06 17.73 -7.17
C LEU A 235 -0.45 18.98 -7.83
N GLY A 236 -0.42 20.12 -7.12
CA GLY A 236 0.15 21.37 -7.63
C GLY A 236 1.62 21.21 -8.02
N VAL A 237 2.41 20.53 -7.18
CA VAL A 237 3.82 20.21 -7.46
C VAL A 237 3.95 19.26 -8.65
N ALA A 238 3.09 18.25 -8.76
CA ALA A 238 3.08 17.33 -9.89
C ALA A 238 2.86 18.07 -11.22
N LEU A 239 1.89 18.99 -11.23
CA LEU A 239 1.55 19.82 -12.38
C LEU A 239 2.69 20.80 -12.70
N ALA A 240 3.31 21.41 -11.69
CA ALA A 240 4.46 22.29 -11.86
C ALA A 240 5.67 21.54 -12.44
N GLU A 241 6.00 20.36 -11.89
CA GLU A 241 7.05 19.47 -12.37
C GLU A 241 6.78 18.97 -13.79
N ALA A 242 5.51 18.73 -14.16
CA ALA A 242 5.14 18.36 -15.52
C ALA A 242 5.34 19.52 -16.51
N ARG A 243 5.16 20.77 -16.08
CA ARG A 243 5.33 21.98 -16.89
C ARG A 243 6.77 22.46 -16.99
N SER A 244 7.58 22.27 -15.95
CA SER A 244 9.00 22.70 -15.91
C SER A 244 9.93 21.77 -16.70
N ARG A 245 9.40 20.70 -17.27
CA ARG A 245 10.17 19.72 -18.04
C ARG A 245 10.40 20.20 -19.47
N THR A 246 11.67 20.34 -19.82
CA THR A 246 12.13 20.64 -21.19
C THR A 246 12.21 19.39 -22.07
N GLU A 247 12.31 18.20 -21.47
CA GLU A 247 12.23 16.90 -22.14
C GLU A 247 10.98 16.13 -21.73
N PRO A 248 10.39 15.32 -22.63
CA PRO A 248 9.20 14.53 -22.31
C PRO A 248 9.40 13.70 -21.04
N ALA A 249 8.31 13.56 -20.27
CA ALA A 249 8.24 12.95 -18.94
C ALA A 249 9.17 11.73 -18.78
N PRO A 250 9.74 11.54 -17.57
CA PRO A 250 10.68 10.46 -17.34
C PRO A 250 10.07 9.14 -17.73
N GLY A 251 10.94 8.22 -18.17
CA GLY A 251 10.54 6.99 -18.85
C GLY A 251 9.31 6.33 -18.24
N LEU A 252 8.48 5.81 -19.14
CA LEU A 252 7.17 5.22 -18.93
C LEU A 252 6.96 4.36 -17.67
N HIS A 253 8.05 3.81 -17.16
CA HIS A 253 8.17 2.97 -15.99
C HIS A 253 8.03 3.69 -14.64
N ARG A 254 8.19 5.02 -14.55
CA ARG A 254 8.13 5.74 -13.26
C ARG A 254 6.74 5.73 -12.64
N LEU A 255 5.69 6.01 -13.42
CA LEU A 255 4.31 6.06 -12.92
C LEU A 255 3.84 4.68 -12.39
N PRO A 256 4.05 3.56 -13.12
CA PRO A 256 3.78 2.23 -12.58
C PRO A 256 4.61 1.87 -11.34
N ALA A 257 5.87 2.29 -11.26
CA ALA A 257 6.72 2.05 -10.08
C ALA A 257 6.20 2.78 -8.83
N PHE A 258 5.73 4.02 -9.00
CA PHE A 258 5.09 4.79 -7.95
C PHE A 258 3.82 4.12 -7.43
N ALA A 259 2.93 3.81 -8.37
CA ALA A 259 1.70 3.07 -8.19
C ALA A 259 1.90 1.76 -7.41
N SER A 260 2.86 0.93 -7.85
CA SER A 260 3.23 -0.32 -7.19
C SER A 260 3.66 -0.07 -5.74
N THR A 261 4.46 0.96 -5.50
CA THR A 261 4.94 1.29 -4.16
C THR A 261 3.82 1.73 -3.21
N LEU A 262 2.89 2.58 -3.70
CA LEU A 262 1.71 3.00 -2.92
C LEU A 262 0.81 1.82 -2.57
N ALA A 263 0.65 0.87 -3.48
CA ALA A 263 -0.12 -0.34 -3.23
C ALA A 263 0.50 -1.17 -2.08
N TRP A 264 1.83 -1.35 -2.07
CA TRP A 264 2.52 -2.06 -0.98
C TRP A 264 2.45 -1.37 0.37
N VAL A 265 2.56 -0.05 0.39
CA VAL A 265 2.32 0.76 1.59
C VAL A 265 0.90 0.53 2.13
N SER A 266 -0.10 0.48 1.24
CA SER A 266 -1.49 0.22 1.62
C SER A 266 -1.67 -1.17 2.21
N VAL A 267 -1.01 -2.20 1.66
CA VAL A 267 -1.01 -3.57 2.20
C VAL A 267 -0.47 -3.61 3.63
N ALA A 268 0.68 -2.97 3.86
CA ALA A 268 1.32 -2.92 5.17
C ALA A 268 0.44 -2.20 6.20
N ALA A 269 -0.10 -1.04 5.82
CA ALA A 269 -0.99 -0.26 6.68
C ALA A 269 -2.28 -1.02 7.01
N ALA A 270 -2.93 -1.65 6.03
CA ALA A 270 -4.15 -2.44 6.27
C ALA A 270 -3.89 -3.62 7.23
N GLY A 271 -2.72 -4.26 7.15
CA GLY A 271 -2.33 -5.35 8.05
C GLY A 271 -2.31 -4.96 9.52
N ARG A 272 -1.83 -3.75 9.85
CA ARG A 272 -1.80 -3.25 11.24
C ARG A 272 -3.20 -3.04 11.81
N TRP A 273 -4.20 -2.78 10.96
CA TRP A 273 -5.57 -2.46 11.37
C TRP A 273 -6.50 -3.66 11.52
N ILE A 274 -6.07 -4.87 11.12
CA ILE A 274 -6.85 -6.11 11.33
C ILE A 274 -7.11 -6.35 12.82
N GLY A 275 -6.17 -6.05 13.71
CA GLY A 275 -6.34 -6.22 15.15
C GLY A 275 -7.27 -5.19 15.82
N PHE A 276 -7.77 -4.21 15.07
CA PHE A 276 -8.62 -3.12 15.57
C PHE A 276 -10.01 -3.08 14.92
N SER A 277 -10.30 -4.03 14.02
CA SER A 277 -11.58 -4.17 13.30
C SER A 277 -12.34 -5.38 13.79
#